data_AF-A0A6J4WS96-F1
#
_entry.id   AF-A0A6J4WS96-F1
#
_cell.length_a   1.000
_cell.length_b   1.000
_cell.length_c   1.000
_cell.angle_alpha   90.00
_cell.angle_beta   90.00
_cell.angle_gamma   90.00
#
_symmetry.space_group_name_H-M   'P 1'
#
loop_
_entity.id
_entity.type
_entity.pdbx_description
1 polymer ?
#
loop_
_entity_poly.entity_id
_entity_poly.type
_entity_poly.pdbx_seq_one_letter_code
_entity_poly.pdbx_strand_id
1 'polypeptide(L)'
;YIAAVSRKMEQPLSVMIQSRSAAGKSYLQDTVPSMVPEDDFVKYTRLTDQALFYKDKDSLKHKILAIEELDGMNGAVYSIRSIQSSKK
;
A
#
# COMPACT_ATOMS: atom_id res chain seq x y z
N TYR A 1 -3.06 -7.49 -10.25
CA TYR A 1 -1.71 -8.07 -10.46
C TYR A 1 -0.73 -7.10 -11.11
N ILE A 2 -1.05 -6.48 -12.26
CA ILE A 2 -0.13 -5.54 -12.94
C ILE A 2 0.43 -4.46 -12.00
N ALA A 3 -0.43 -3.79 -11.22
CA ALA A 3 0.01 -2.81 -10.22
C ALA A 3 0.96 -3.41 -9.15
N ALA A 4 0.72 -4.65 -8.70
CA ALA A 4 1.58 -5.34 -7.74
C ALA A 4 2.99 -5.61 -8.31
N VAL A 5 3.12 -5.90 -9.61
CA VAL A 5 4.41 -6.12 -10.26
C VAL A 5 5.14 -4.79 -10.52
N SER A 6 4.40 -3.70 -10.76
CA SER A 6 4.98 -2.37 -10.99
C SER A 6 5.85 -1.85 -9.84
N ARG A 7 5.78 -2.45 -8.63
CA ARG A 7 6.67 -2.15 -7.48
C ARG A 7 8.17 -2.25 -7.79
N LYS A 8 8.54 -2.99 -8.85
CA LYS A 8 9.93 -3.16 -9.31
C LYS A 8 10.36 -2.11 -10.34
N MET A 9 9.43 -1.29 -10.82
CA MET A 9 9.68 -0.23 -11.78
C MET A 9 10.10 1.06 -11.06
N GLU A 10 10.70 1.99 -11.80
CA GLU A 10 11.05 3.32 -11.29
C GLU A 10 9.82 4.14 -10.85
N GLN A 11 8.68 3.90 -11.50
CA GLN A 11 7.41 4.57 -11.22
C GLN A 11 6.31 3.53 -10.92
N PRO A 12 6.22 3.07 -9.66
CA PRO A 12 5.22 2.07 -9.29
C PRO A 12 3.80 2.65 -9.30
N LEU A 13 2.84 1.82 -9.67
CA LEU A 13 1.42 2.18 -9.71
C LEU A 13 0.78 2.00 -8.34
N SER A 14 -0.03 2.97 -7.94
CA SER A 14 -0.91 2.88 -6.76
C SER A 14 -2.35 2.61 -7.19
N VAL A 15 -3.06 1.77 -6.44
CA VAL A 15 -4.46 1.38 -6.75
C VAL A 15 -5.34 1.64 -5.54
N MET A 16 -6.52 2.19 -5.77
CA MET A 16 -7.60 2.32 -4.79
C MET A 16 -8.76 1.41 -5.20
N ILE A 17 -9.26 0.61 -4.26
CA ILE A 17 -10.40 -0.28 -4.49
C ILE A 17 -11.62 0.35 -3.82
N GLN A 18 -12.58 0.81 -4.61
CA GLN A 18 -13.84 1.35 -4.12
C GLN A 18 -14.99 0.44 -4.56
N SER A 19 -15.78 -0.05 -3.60
CA SER A 19 -16.98 -0.84 -3.88
C SER A 19 -17.92 -0.90 -2.68
N ARG A 20 -19.13 -1.45 -2.88
CA ARG A 20 -20.12 -1.71 -1.82
C ARG A 20 -19.60 -2.74 -0.80
N SER A 21 -20.14 -2.71 0.42
CA SER A 21 -19.83 -3.73 1.43
C SER A 21 -20.08 -5.15 0.91
N ALA A 22 -19.27 -6.12 1.34
CA ALA A 22 -19.30 -7.52 0.92
C ALA A 22 -19.08 -7.80 -0.59
N ALA A 23 -18.69 -6.83 -1.42
CA ALA A 23 -18.43 -7.03 -2.85
C ALA A 23 -17.07 -7.67 -3.18
N GLY A 24 -16.40 -8.33 -2.22
CA GLY A 24 -15.13 -9.04 -2.45
C GLY A 24 -13.86 -8.17 -2.43
N LYS A 25 -13.87 -6.98 -1.81
CA LYS A 25 -12.69 -6.10 -1.72
C LYS A 25 -11.50 -6.77 -1.05
N SER A 26 -11.73 -7.34 0.15
CA SER A 26 -10.69 -8.03 0.92
C SER A 26 -10.15 -9.22 0.15
N TYR A 27 -11.04 -9.98 -0.51
CA TYR A 27 -10.62 -11.09 -1.37
C TYR A 27 -9.64 -10.63 -2.47
N LEU A 28 -9.94 -9.52 -3.17
CA LEU A 28 -9.01 -8.97 -4.16
C LEU A 28 -7.68 -8.49 -3.52
N GLN A 29 -7.78 -7.81 -2.38
CA GLN A 29 -6.64 -7.26 -1.65
C GLN A 29 -5.73 -8.33 -1.03
N ASP A 30 -6.25 -9.54 -0.78
CA ASP A 30 -5.48 -10.67 -0.27
C ASP A 30 -4.97 -11.58 -1.41
N THR A 31 -5.77 -11.79 -2.46
CA THR A 31 -5.42 -12.68 -3.58
C THR A 31 -4.35 -12.09 -4.50
N VAL A 32 -4.37 -10.77 -4.73
CA VAL A 32 -3.37 -10.17 -5.62
C VAL A 32 -1.96 -10.23 -5.03
N PRO A 33 -1.74 -9.89 -3.75
CA PRO A 33 -0.43 -10.01 -3.12
C PRO A 33 0.01 -11.45 -2.83
N SER A 34 -0.89 -12.43 -2.69
CA SER A 34 -0.48 -13.83 -2.52
C SER A 34 0.26 -14.41 -3.73
N MET A 35 0.22 -13.74 -4.88
CA MET A 35 1.00 -14.07 -6.08
C MET A 35 2.40 -13.44 -6.10
N VAL A 36 2.83 -12.77 -5.02
CA VAL A 36 4.19 -12.23 -4.87
C VAL A 36 4.87 -12.84 -3.64
N PRO A 37 6.21 -12.79 -3.52
CA PRO A 37 6.91 -13.27 -2.33
C PRO A 37 6.37 -12.61 -1.05
N GLU A 38 6.23 -13.39 0.02
CA GLU A 38 5.65 -12.91 1.29
C GLU A 38 6.46 -11.74 1.89
N ASP A 39 7.78 -11.79 1.78
CA ASP A 39 8.67 -10.71 2.24
C ASP A 39 8.45 -9.39 1.49
N ASP A 40 7.85 -9.42 0.30
CA ASP A 40 7.56 -8.23 -0.51
C ASP A 40 6.17 -7.65 -0.22
N PHE A 41 5.45 -8.15 0.79
CA PHE A 41 4.10 -7.69 1.14
C PHE A 41 4.01 -7.20 2.59
N VAL A 42 3.40 -6.03 2.78
CA VAL A 42 3.13 -5.46 4.10
C VAL A 42 1.68 -4.98 4.14
N LYS A 43 0.92 -5.48 5.11
CA LYS A 43 -0.50 -5.13 5.31
C LYS A 43 -0.68 -4.38 6.62
N TYR A 44 -1.37 -3.25 6.58
CA TYR A 44 -1.83 -2.52 7.75
C TYR A 44 -3.35 -2.34 7.69
N THR A 45 -4.04 -2.69 8.77
CA THR A 45 -5.47 -2.39 8.88
C THR A 45 -5.69 -0.89 9.11
N ARG A 46 -4.81 -0.25 9.89
CA ARG A 46 -4.82 1.19 10.18
C ARG A 46 -3.40 1.76 10.21
N LEU A 47 -3.26 3.03 9.82
CA LEU A 47 -2.00 3.77 9.89
C LEU A 47 -2.22 5.09 10.63
N THR A 48 -1.31 5.41 11.55
CA THR A 48 -1.22 6.73 12.15
C THR A 48 -0.39 7.65 11.27
N ASP A 49 -0.56 8.96 11.46
CA ASP A 49 0.05 10.02 10.65
C ASP A 49 1.58 9.87 10.50
N GLN A 50 2.24 9.39 11.55
CA GLN A 50 3.69 9.27 11.60
C GLN A 50 4.22 7.85 11.35
N ALA A 51 3.36 6.83 11.24
CA ALA A 51 3.79 5.42 11.16
C ALA A 51 4.76 5.12 10.02
N LEU A 52 4.64 5.85 8.91
CA LEU A 52 5.51 5.67 7.75
C LEU A 52 6.81 6.49 7.81
N PHE A 53 6.89 7.54 8.64
CA PHE A 53 8.09 8.38 8.78
C PHE A 53 9.16 7.75 9.67
N TYR A 54 8.76 6.87 10.59
CA TYR A 54 9.70 6.18 11.50
C TYR A 54 10.34 4.94 10.92
N LYS A 55 10.01 4.57 9.67
CA LYS A 55 10.60 3.40 9.03
C LYS A 55 11.93 3.75 8.35
N ASP A 56 12.81 2.76 8.29
CA ASP A 56 14.06 2.88 7.55
C ASP A 56 13.78 3.25 6.09
N LYS A 57 14.65 4.09 5.55
CA LYS A 57 14.50 4.73 4.23
C LYS A 57 14.19 3.75 3.09
N ASP A 58 14.71 2.53 3.15
CA ASP A 58 14.55 1.51 2.10
C ASP A 58 13.60 0.36 2.50
N SER A 59 12.97 0.43 3.68
CA SER A 59 12.12 -0.65 4.21
C SER A 59 10.89 -0.99 3.36
N LEU A 60 10.39 -0.03 2.58
CA LEU A 60 9.23 -0.19 1.68
C LEU A 60 9.64 -0.34 0.21
N LYS A 61 10.95 -0.28 -0.10
CA LYS A 61 11.43 -0.36 -1.47
C LYS A 61 11.09 -1.73 -2.06
N HIS A 62 10.49 -1.73 -3.24
CA HIS A 62 10.03 -2.93 -3.95
C HIS A 62 9.02 -3.80 -3.17
N LYS A 63 8.36 -3.23 -2.15
CA LYS A 63 7.29 -3.90 -1.40
C LYS A 63 5.92 -3.36 -1.78
N ILE A 64 4.90 -4.18 -1.61
CA ILE A 64 3.49 -3.82 -1.73
C ILE A 64 3.00 -3.43 -0.34
N LEU A 65 2.49 -2.20 -0.22
CA LEU A 65 1.83 -1.71 0.98
C LEU A 65 0.31 -1.79 0.76
N ALA A 66 -0.38 -2.68 1.48
CA ALA A 66 -1.83 -2.76 1.50
C ALA A 66 -2.39 -2.11 2.76
N ILE A 67 -3.44 -1.30 2.58
CA ILE A 67 -4.12 -0.58 3.66
C ILE A 67 -5.62 -0.81 3.53
N GLU A 68 -6.28 -1.30 4.59
CA GLU A 68 -7.69 -1.74 4.53
C GLU A 68 -8.70 -0.63 4.78
N GLU A 69 -8.53 0.18 5.83
CA GLU A 69 -9.49 1.22 6.21
C GLU A 69 -8.92 2.62 5.97
N LEU A 70 -9.46 3.34 4.98
CA LEU A 70 -9.18 4.76 4.78
C LEU A 70 -9.86 5.65 5.84
N ASP A 71 -11.03 5.24 6.33
CA ASP A 71 -11.75 5.94 7.39
C ASP A 71 -10.95 5.86 8.70
N GLY A 72 -10.41 7.01 9.13
CA GLY A 72 -9.49 7.10 10.27
C GLY A 72 -8.03 7.38 9.90
N MET A 73 -7.70 7.50 8.61
CA MET A 73 -6.32 7.75 8.12
C MET A 73 -6.01 9.23 7.83
N ASN A 74 -6.82 10.18 8.30
CA ASN A 74 -6.78 11.57 7.82
C ASN A 74 -5.37 12.21 7.75
N GLY A 75 -4.48 11.97 8.71
CA GLY A 75 -3.11 12.46 8.59
C GLY A 75 -2.10 11.47 7.98
N ALA A 76 -2.39 10.17 7.90
CA ALA A 76 -1.58 9.21 7.15
C ALA A 76 -1.67 9.41 5.62
N VAL A 77 -2.78 9.98 5.12
CA VAL A 77 -2.94 10.31 3.69
C VAL A 77 -1.83 11.23 3.19
N TYR A 78 -1.43 12.22 3.99
CA TYR A 78 -0.35 13.13 3.63
C TYR A 78 0.98 12.37 3.48
N SER A 79 1.31 11.52 4.45
CA SER A 79 2.51 10.69 4.47
C SER A 79 2.57 9.74 3.26
N ILE A 80 1.45 9.13 2.89
CA ILE A 80 1.34 8.27 1.71
C ILE A 80 1.57 9.06 0.42
N ARG A 81 0.95 10.25 0.28
CA ARG A 81 1.16 11.12 -0.87
C ARG A 81 2.60 11.60 -0.96
N SER A 82 3.22 11.91 0.18
CA SER A 82 4.63 12.27 0.24
C SER A 82 5.48 11.13 -0.29
N ILE A 83 5.31 9.89 0.16
CA ILE A 83 6.10 8.74 -0.31
C ILE A 83 5.89 8.49 -1.81
N GLN A 84 4.68 8.66 -2.33
CA GLN A 84 4.39 8.52 -3.76
C GLN A 84 5.01 9.65 -4.61
N SER A 85 5.13 10.86 -4.05
CA SER A 85 5.59 12.06 -4.77
C SER A 85 7.07 12.35 -4.56
N SER A 86 7.66 11.90 -3.45
CA SER A 86 9.08 12.06 -3.11
C SER A 86 9.91 11.19 -4.04
N LYS A 87 10.12 11.68 -5.26
CA LYS A 87 11.12 11.19 -6.19
C LYS A 87 12.49 11.42 -5.55
N LYS A 88 13.22 10.34 -5.26
CA LYS A 88 14.67 10.38 -5.19
C LYS A 88 15.23 9.86 -6.49
#